data_AF-A0A954QE72-F1
#
_entry.id   AF-A0A954QE72-F1
#
_cell.length_a   1.000
_cell.length_b   1.000
_cell.length_c   1.000
_cell.angle_alpha   90.00
_cell.angle_beta   90.00
_cell.angle_gamma   90.00
#
_symmetry.space_group_name_H-M   'P 1'
#
loop_
_entity.id
_entity.type
_entity.pdbx_description
1 polymer ?
#
loop_
_entity_poly.entity_id
_entity_poly.type
_entity_poly.pdbx_seq_one_letter_code
_entity_poly.pdbx_strand_id
1 'polypeptide(L)' 'MRLRSLASMSVLIVLAAQLGNAQEKAAVGSKAPGFTLQDQNGKSRTLDELVKESNVALVFHRSADW' A
#
# COMPACT_ATOMS: atom_id res chain seq x y z
N MET A 1 8.91 -44.84 24.29
CA MET A 1 9.14 -44.22 22.97
C MET A 1 8.24 -43.00 22.85
N ARG A 2 8.76 -41.81 23.16
CA ARG A 2 8.03 -40.53 23.18
C ARG A 2 8.16 -39.89 21.80
N LEU A 3 7.11 -39.94 20.97
CA LEU A 3 7.12 -39.20 19.70
C LEU A 3 5.71 -38.87 19.21
N ARG A 4 5.10 -37.87 19.83
CA ARG A 4 3.91 -37.16 19.33
C ARG A 4 3.96 -35.71 19.82
N SER A 5 4.87 -34.90 19.29
CA SER A 5 4.92 -33.46 19.58
C SER A 5 5.71 -32.71 18.52
N LEU A 6 5.16 -32.54 17.31
CA LEU A 6 5.80 -31.73 16.27
C LEU A 6 4.83 -31.07 15.27
N ALA A 7 3.53 -31.00 15.57
CA ALA A 7 2.54 -30.42 14.65
C ALA A 7 1.86 -29.12 15.13
N SER A 8 2.38 -28.47 16.18
CA SER A 8 1.73 -27.27 16.75
C SER A 8 2.56 -25.98 16.69
N MET A 9 3.74 -25.99 16.07
CA MET A 9 4.63 -24.82 16.05
C MET A 9 4.83 -24.25 14.64
N SER A 10 3.75 -24.24 13.85
CA SER A 10 3.75 -23.57 12.53
C SER A 10 2.61 -22.56 12.38
N VAL A 11 1.69 -22.50 13.35
CA VAL A 11 0.50 -21.64 13.28
C VAL A 11 0.76 -20.20 13.75
N LEU A 12 1.93 -19.90 14.35
CA LEU A 12 2.20 -18.56 14.87
C LEU A 12 2.75 -17.55 13.84
N ILE A 13 3.29 -18.00 12.70
CA ILE A 13 3.97 -17.10 11.74
C ILE A 13 2.99 -16.43 10.76
N VAL A 14 1.79 -16.99 10.55
CA VAL A 14 0.85 -16.47 9.54
C VAL A 14 0.09 -15.23 10.01
N LEU A 15 0.05 -14.92 11.30
CA LEU A 15 -0.72 -13.76 11.82
C LEU A 15 -0.04 -12.40 11.55
N ALA A 16 1.29 -12.37 11.40
CA ALA A 16 2.01 -11.11 11.16
C ALA A 16 1.82 -10.55 9.73
N ALA A 17 1.52 -11.42 8.76
CA ALA A 17 1.33 -11.01 7.36
C ALA A 17 -0.03 -10.34 7.09
N GLN A 18 -0.95 -10.37 8.06
CA GLN A 18 -2.27 -9.73 7.93
C GLN A 18 -2.33 -8.31 8.51
N LEU A 19 -1.24 -7.81 9.07
CA LEU A 19 -1.10 -6.38 9.39
C LEU A 19 -0.75 -5.61 8.12
N GLY A 20 -1.60 -5.73 7.09
CA GLY A 20 -1.64 -4.69 6.08
C GLY A 20 -2.04 -3.42 6.81
N ASN A 21 -1.11 -2.47 6.99
CA ASN A 21 -1.43 -1.16 7.52
C ASN A 21 -2.62 -0.64 6.70
N ALA A 22 -3.80 -0.63 7.32
CA ALA A 22 -4.98 -0.05 6.73
C ALA A 22 -4.72 1.46 6.68
N GLN A 23 -4.13 1.91 5.57
CA GLN A 23 -3.97 3.32 5.30
C GLN A 23 -5.39 3.90 5.22
N GLU A 24 -5.73 4.73 6.19
CA GLU A 24 -7.04 5.35 6.26
C GLU A 24 -7.30 6.13 4.98
N LYS A 25 -8.50 5.96 4.39
CA LYS A 25 -8.85 6.69 3.17
C LYS A 25 -8.90 8.18 3.49
N ALA A 26 -8.27 9.00 2.66
CA ALA A 26 -8.35 10.45 2.82
C ALA A 26 -9.83 10.89 2.73
N ALA A 27 -10.28 11.63 3.74
CA ALA A 27 -11.64 12.18 3.78
C ALA A 27 -11.76 13.42 2.89
N VAL A 28 -12.97 13.72 2.43
CA VAL A 28 -13.23 14.96 1.69
C VAL A 28 -12.93 16.17 2.58
N GLY A 29 -12.24 17.17 2.01
CA GLY A 29 -11.79 18.36 2.74
C GLY A 29 -10.52 18.16 3.58
N SER A 30 -10.06 16.92 3.76
CA SER A 30 -8.74 16.66 4.36
C SER A 30 -7.62 16.92 3.37
N LYS A 31 -6.44 17.29 3.87
CA LYS A 31 -5.25 17.43 3.04
C LYS A 31 -4.86 16.05 2.49
N ALA A 32 -4.73 15.94 1.17
CA ALA A 32 -4.27 14.72 0.53
C ALA A 32 -2.84 14.36 0.99
N PRO A 33 -2.53 13.08 1.26
CA PRO A 33 -1.18 12.66 1.58
C PRO A 33 -0.21 12.98 0.44
N GLY A 34 0.96 13.53 0.78
CA GLY A 34 2.02 13.73 -0.20
C GLY A 34 2.53 12.40 -0.76
N PHE A 35 2.98 12.42 -2.01
CA PHE A 35 3.64 11.29 -2.64
C PHE A 35 4.83 11.75 -3.48
N THR A 36 5.74 10.79 -3.71
CA THR A 36 6.78 10.87 -4.72
C THR A 36 6.73 9.56 -5.50
N LEU A 37 6.31 9.61 -6.76
CA LEU A 37 6.11 8.45 -7.62
C LEU A 37 6.88 8.63 -8.92
N GLN A 38 7.33 7.53 -9.50
CA GLN A 38 7.89 7.53 -10.85
C GLN A 38 6.77 7.52 -11.86
N ASP A 39 6.84 8.40 -12.85
CA ASP A 39 5.95 8.36 -14.01
C ASP A 39 6.39 7.28 -15.02
N GLN A 40 5.64 7.14 -16.11
CA GLN A 40 5.88 6.15 -17.15
C GLN A 40 7.23 6.31 -17.87
N ASN A 41 7.87 7.47 -17.76
CA ASN A 41 9.18 7.75 -18.33
C ASN A 41 10.30 7.63 -17.29
N GLY A 42 9.99 7.14 -16.08
CA GLY A 42 10.94 7.06 -14.97
C GLY A 42 11.29 8.43 -14.37
N LYS A 43 10.50 9.48 -14.64
CA LYS A 43 10.69 10.79 -14.01
C LYS A 43 9.97 10.82 -12.67
N SER A 44 10.67 11.30 -11.64
CA SER A 44 10.10 11.48 -10.32
C SER A 44 9.11 12.63 -10.32
N ARG A 45 7.90 12.38 -9.81
CA ARG A 45 6.78 13.31 -9.71
C ARG A 45 6.29 13.40 -8.27
N THR A 46 6.14 14.62 -7.78
CA THR A 46 5.59 14.89 -6.44
C THR A 46 4.14 15.36 -6.48
N LEU A 47 3.38 15.22 -5.39
CA LEU A 47 2.05 15.84 -5.34
C LEU A 47 2.14 17.37 -5.39
N ASP A 48 3.13 17.94 -4.67
CA ASP A 48 3.31 19.38 -4.55
C ASP A 48 3.66 20.06 -5.88
N GLU A 49 4.37 19.40 -6.81
CA GLU A 49 4.59 19.96 -8.15
C GLU A 49 3.32 19.92 -9.00
N LEU A 50 2.56 18.82 -8.96
CA LEU A 50 1.40 18.60 -9.82
C LEU A 50 0.25 19.55 -9.48
N VAL A 51 0.01 19.76 -8.18
CA VAL A 51 -1.05 20.66 -7.69
C VAL A 51 -0.75 22.14 -7.99
N LYS A 52 0.54 22.52 -8.12
CA LYS A 52 0.92 23.88 -8.52
C LYS A 52 0.54 24.19 -9.97
N GLU A 53 0.54 23.18 -10.83
CA GLU A 53 0.20 23.34 -12.24
C GLU A 53 -1.31 23.35 -12.47
N SER A 54 -2.05 22.42 -11.83
CA SER A 54 -3.51 22.33 -11.97
C SER A 54 -4.16 21.40 -10.92
N ASN A 55 -5.50 21.26 -10.99
CA ASN A 55 -6.22 20.26 -10.20
C ASN A 55 -5.81 18.84 -10.63
N VAL A 56 -5.53 17.97 -9.66
CA VAL A 56 -5.03 16.61 -9.88
C VAL A 56 -6.09 15.58 -9.49
N ALA A 57 -6.34 14.61 -10.35
CA ALA A 57 -7.13 13.42 -10.03
C ALA A 57 -6.21 12.21 -9.83
N LEU A 58 -6.34 11.50 -8.70
CA LEU A 58 -5.64 10.23 -8.47
C LEU A 58 -6.58 9.07 -8.77
N VAL A 59 -6.20 8.23 -9.74
CA VAL A 59 -6.94 7.03 -10.12
C VAL A 59 -6.13 5.80 -9.72
N PHE A 60 -6.58 5.10 -8.69
CA PHE A 60 -5.99 3.82 -8.28
C PHE A 60 -6.61 2.70 -9.11
N HIS A 61 -5.78 1.95 -9.82
CA HIS A 61 -6.20 0.74 -10.51
C HIS A 61 -5.26 -0.40 -10.13
N ARG A 62 -5.79 -1.63 -10.09
CA ARG A 62 -4.98 -2.83 -9.91
C ARG A 62 -4.64 -3.38 -11.29
N SER A 63 -3.37 -3.39 -11.65
CA SER A 63 -2.90 -4.14 -12.82
C SER A 63 -2.89 -5.63 -12.45
N ALA A 64 -3.95 -6.33 -12.82
CA ALA A 64 -3.95 -7.79 -12.87
C ALA A 64 -4.38 -8.16 -14.28
N ASP A 65 -3.46 -8.77 -15.03
CA ASP A 65 -3.83 -9.67 -16.12
C ASP A 65 -4.52 -10.85 -15.44
N TRP A 66 -5.83 -10.95 -15.64
CA TRP A 66 -6.61 -12.10 -15.23
C TRP A 66 -6.39 -13.25 -16.21
#